data_AF-A0A923N6S3-F1
#
_entry.id   AF-A0A923N6S3-F1
#
_cell.length_a   1.000
_cell.length_b   1.000
_cell.length_c   1.000
_cell.angle_alpha   90.00
_cell.angle_beta   90.00
_cell.angle_gamma   90.00
#
_symmetry.space_group_name_H-M   'P 1'
#
loop_
_entity.id
_entity.type
_entity.pdbx_description
1 polymer ?
#
loop_
_entity_poly.entity_id
_entity_poly.type
_entity_poly.pdbx_seq_one_letter_code
_entity_poly.pdbx_strand_id
1 'polypeptide(L)'
;MKQLYTLLIVLLISCTSAFAQDNAKTKDIRELLRVTKAGELGLSAIKTNLDAMRKTNNTLPAEVWDEFEKAFTVEDIVNLTVPVYDKHFTHQEIKDLIALYSTPLGKKLLEKTPLIMQESMVKGQQYGQEVAMRVIQRMQAEGKLPNK
;
A
#
# COMPACT_ATOMS: atom_id res chain seq x y z
N MET A 1 44.91 -13.94 29.38
CA MET A 1 43.80 -14.86 29.76
C MET A 1 42.54 -14.09 30.19
N LYS A 2 42.51 -13.36 31.32
CA LYS A 2 41.31 -12.63 31.77
C LYS A 2 40.77 -11.59 30.77
N GLN A 3 41.66 -10.81 30.14
CA GLN A 3 41.30 -9.82 29.10
C GLN A 3 40.69 -10.45 27.83
N LEU A 4 41.03 -11.71 27.54
CA LEU A 4 40.51 -12.45 26.37
C LEU A 4 39.07 -12.92 26.60
N TYR A 5 38.73 -13.31 27.84
CA TYR A 5 37.35 -13.65 28.22
C TYR A 5 36.44 -12.42 28.23
N THR A 6 36.93 -11.27 28.67
CA THR A 6 36.15 -10.02 28.67
C THR A 6 35.79 -9.55 27.27
N LEU A 7 36.71 -9.66 26.30
CA LEU A 7 36.45 -9.30 24.90
C LEU A 7 35.42 -10.23 24.22
N LEU A 8 35.45 -11.52 24.59
CA LEU A 8 34.55 -12.55 24.05
C LEU A 8 33.12 -12.43 24.59
N ILE A 9 32.96 -11.99 25.85
CA ILE A 9 31.65 -11.71 26.46
C ILE A 9 31.00 -10.46 25.85
N VAL A 10 31.75 -9.40 25.58
CA VAL A 10 31.22 -8.18 24.95
C VAL A 10 30.78 -8.44 23.49
N LEU A 11 31.50 -9.29 22.75
CA LEU A 11 31.11 -9.69 21.39
C LEU A 11 29.81 -10.51 21.36
N LEU A 12 29.62 -11.41 22.33
CA LEU A 12 28.39 -12.22 22.46
C LEU A 12 27.15 -11.38 22.80
N ILE A 13 27.31 -10.33 23.62
CA ILE A 13 26.21 -9.40 23.93
C ILE A 13 25.81 -8.59 22.69
N SER A 14 26.79 -8.18 21.89
CA SER A 14 26.56 -7.37 20.68
C SER A 14 25.75 -8.09 19.61
N CYS A 15 25.99 -9.39 19.40
CA CYS A 15 25.26 -10.18 18.39
C CYS A 15 23.81 -10.47 18.80
N THR A 16 23.54 -10.73 20.08
CA THR A 16 22.17 -11.03 20.53
C THR A 16 21.24 -9.82 20.47
N SER A 17 21.76 -8.60 20.69
CA SER A 17 20.98 -7.37 20.58
C SER A 17 20.52 -7.09 19.15
N ALA A 18 21.36 -7.34 18.14
CA ALA A 18 21.01 -7.12 16.74
C ALA A 18 19.86 -8.04 16.28
N PHE A 19 19.94 -9.35 16.58
CA PHE A 19 18.89 -10.30 16.22
C PHE A 19 17.57 -10.06 16.99
N ALA A 20 17.65 -9.64 18.25
CA ALA A 20 16.45 -9.30 19.03
C ALA A 20 15.75 -8.04 18.50
N GLN A 21 16.53 -7.04 18.08
CA GLN A 21 16.02 -5.80 17.49
C GLN A 21 15.37 -6.04 16.12
N ASP A 22 15.96 -6.89 15.29
CA ASP A 22 15.43 -7.26 13.96
C ASP A 22 14.07 -7.97 14.05
N ASN A 23 13.95 -8.91 14.99
CA ASN A 23 12.68 -9.60 15.26
C ASN A 23 11.60 -8.64 15.82
N ALA A 24 11.99 -7.73 16.71
CA ALA A 24 11.04 -6.76 17.29
C ALA A 24 10.52 -5.77 16.24
N LYS A 25 11.39 -5.26 15.36
CA LYS A 25 11.00 -4.37 14.27
C LYS A 25 10.06 -5.06 13.29
N THR A 26 10.36 -6.30 12.92
CA THR A 26 9.49 -7.12 12.05
C THR A 26 8.07 -7.25 12.61
N LYS A 27 7.93 -7.49 13.92
CA LYS A 27 6.62 -7.57 14.58
C LYS A 27 5.86 -6.25 14.52
N ASP A 28 6.55 -5.14 14.79
CA ASP A 28 5.92 -3.81 14.73
C ASP A 28 5.56 -3.42 13.29
N ILE A 29 6.35 -3.80 12.28
CA ILE A 29 5.97 -3.60 10.87
C ILE A 29 4.68 -4.36 10.54
N ARG A 30 4.55 -5.62 10.98
CA ARG A 30 3.31 -6.40 10.78
C ARG A 30 2.12 -5.74 11.47
N GLU A 31 2.32 -5.22 12.67
CA GLU A 31 1.29 -4.46 13.37
C GLU A 31 0.91 -3.18 12.61
N LEU A 32 1.87 -2.43 12.09
CA LEU A 32 1.63 -1.26 11.25
C LEU A 32 0.77 -1.62 10.03
N LEU A 33 1.12 -2.69 9.32
CA LEU A 33 0.36 -3.16 8.15
C LEU A 33 -1.06 -3.59 8.52
N ARG A 34 -1.24 -4.18 9.71
CA ARG A 34 -2.55 -4.57 10.25
C ARG A 34 -3.41 -3.35 10.63
N VAL A 35 -2.87 -2.39 11.37
CA VAL A 35 -3.65 -1.20 11.81
C VAL A 35 -4.01 -0.28 10.65
N THR A 36 -3.17 -0.26 9.61
CA THR A 36 -3.42 0.49 8.36
C THR A 36 -4.27 -0.29 7.36
N LYS A 37 -4.51 -1.58 7.60
CA LYS A 37 -5.20 -2.50 6.67
C LYS A 37 -4.53 -2.60 5.29
N ALA A 38 -3.21 -2.42 5.24
CA ALA A 38 -2.46 -2.38 4.00
C ALA A 38 -2.50 -3.73 3.26
N GLY A 39 -2.49 -4.84 4.00
CA GLY A 39 -2.59 -6.18 3.41
C GLY A 39 -3.95 -6.43 2.74
N GLU A 40 -5.04 -6.02 3.38
CA GLU A 40 -6.39 -6.13 2.84
C GLU A 40 -6.59 -5.24 1.62
N LEU A 41 -6.07 -4.01 1.65
CA LEU A 41 -6.09 -3.09 0.50
C LEU A 41 -5.30 -3.66 -0.68
N GLY A 42 -4.10 -4.21 -0.44
CA GLY A 42 -3.30 -4.87 -1.47
C GLY A 42 -4.02 -6.07 -2.09
N LEU A 43 -4.63 -6.92 -1.26
CA LEU A 43 -5.43 -8.05 -1.74
C LEU A 43 -6.64 -7.58 -2.56
N SER A 44 -7.35 -6.53 -2.12
CA SER A 44 -8.48 -5.95 -2.85
C SER A 44 -8.05 -5.41 -4.22
N ALA A 45 -6.86 -4.81 -4.32
CA ALA A 45 -6.31 -4.33 -5.59
C ALA A 45 -6.00 -5.49 -6.54
N ILE A 46 -5.40 -6.58 -6.04
CA ILE A 46 -5.15 -7.79 -6.82
C ILE A 46 -6.46 -8.37 -7.35
N LYS A 47 -7.48 -8.53 -6.49
CA LYS A 47 -8.79 -9.04 -6.90
C LYS A 47 -9.44 -8.18 -7.99
N THR A 48 -9.40 -6.86 -7.83
CA THR A 48 -9.92 -5.93 -8.83
C THR A 48 -9.20 -6.09 -10.18
N ASN A 49 -7.88 -6.30 -10.15
CA ASN A 49 -7.10 -6.54 -11.36
C ASN A 49 -7.45 -7.90 -12.00
N LEU A 50 -7.54 -8.97 -11.21
CA LEU A 50 -7.96 -10.29 -11.66
C LEU A 50 -9.35 -10.26 -12.31
N ASP A 51 -10.30 -9.53 -11.71
CA ASP A 51 -11.64 -9.35 -12.29
C ASP A 51 -11.59 -8.64 -13.65
N ALA A 52 -10.74 -7.63 -13.79
CA ALA A 52 -10.54 -6.95 -15.06
C ALA A 52 -9.90 -7.87 -16.11
N MET A 53 -8.93 -8.69 -15.72
CA MET A 53 -8.32 -9.70 -16.59
C MET A 53 -9.34 -10.76 -17.02
N ARG A 54 -10.13 -11.29 -16.07
CA ARG A 54 -11.20 -12.27 -16.34
C ARG A 54 -12.21 -11.76 -17.37
N LYS A 55 -12.60 -10.48 -17.29
CA LYS A 55 -13.54 -9.86 -18.24
C LYS A 55 -13.00 -9.71 -19.67
N THR A 56 -11.67 -9.70 -19.82
CA THR A 56 -11.01 -9.51 -21.12
C THR A 56 -10.43 -10.79 -21.69
N ASN A 57 -10.31 -11.85 -20.88
CA ASN A 57 -9.75 -13.13 -21.27
C ASN A 57 -10.82 -14.24 -21.23
N ASN A 58 -11.32 -14.57 -22.42
CA ASN A 58 -12.33 -15.62 -22.61
C ASN A 58 -11.73 -17.01 -22.88
N THR A 59 -10.41 -17.17 -22.78
CA THR A 59 -9.72 -18.42 -23.12
C THR A 59 -9.55 -19.36 -21.93
N LEU A 60 -9.49 -18.81 -20.72
CA LEU A 60 -9.33 -19.59 -19.50
C LEU A 60 -10.70 -19.99 -18.91
N PRO A 61 -10.87 -21.24 -18.46
CA PRO A 61 -12.06 -21.65 -17.72
C PRO A 61 -12.29 -20.83 -16.45
N ALA A 62 -13.55 -20.70 -16.02
CA ALA A 62 -13.93 -20.01 -14.78
C ALA A 62 -13.18 -20.53 -13.55
N GLU A 63 -13.02 -21.86 -13.46
CA GLU A 63 -12.32 -22.53 -12.37
C GLU A 63 -10.87 -22.07 -12.20
N VAL A 64 -10.17 -21.76 -13.31
CA VAL A 64 -8.80 -21.21 -13.25
C VAL A 64 -8.81 -19.87 -12.52
N TRP A 65 -9.73 -18.97 -12.87
CA TRP A 65 -9.84 -17.66 -12.21
C TRP A 65 -10.14 -17.78 -10.72
N ASP A 66 -11.03 -18.71 -10.36
CA ASP A 66 -11.42 -18.92 -8.96
C ASP A 66 -10.23 -19.48 -8.15
N GLU A 67 -9.40 -20.34 -8.73
CA GLU A 67 -8.16 -20.81 -8.09
C GLU A 67 -7.09 -19.71 -7.98
N PHE A 68 -6.95 -18.87 -9.01
CA PHE A 68 -6.07 -17.69 -8.95
C PHE A 68 -6.48 -16.74 -7.81
N GLU A 69 -7.78 -16.49 -7.62
CA GLU A 69 -8.25 -15.61 -6.54
C GLU A 69 -7.94 -16.18 -5.16
N LYS A 70 -8.11 -17.50 -4.97
CA LYS A 70 -7.82 -18.18 -3.70
C LYS A 70 -6.33 -18.25 -3.38
N ALA A 71 -5.48 -18.22 -4.40
CA ALA A 71 -4.03 -18.32 -4.24
C ALA A 71 -3.39 -17.10 -3.55
N PHE A 72 -4.10 -15.97 -3.47
CA PHE A 72 -3.60 -14.77 -2.78
C PHE A 72 -4.26 -14.61 -1.41
N THR A 73 -3.44 -14.55 -0.36
CA THR A 73 -3.90 -14.23 1.00
C THR A 73 -3.39 -12.87 1.46
N VAL A 74 -4.05 -12.31 2.48
CA VAL A 74 -3.55 -11.10 3.16
C VAL A 74 -2.15 -11.32 3.72
N GLU A 75 -1.89 -12.52 4.24
CA GLU A 75 -0.59 -12.86 4.84
C GLU A 75 0.52 -12.89 3.79
N ASP A 76 0.25 -13.34 2.55
CA ASP A 76 1.22 -13.27 1.46
C ASP A 76 1.62 -11.82 1.16
N ILE A 77 0.64 -10.92 1.11
CA ILE A 77 0.89 -9.49 0.87
C ILE A 77 1.67 -8.88 2.02
N VAL A 78 1.33 -9.21 3.27
CA VAL A 78 2.08 -8.77 4.45
C VAL A 78 3.52 -9.27 4.37
N ASN A 79 3.74 -10.55 4.09
CA ASN A 79 5.08 -11.15 3.99
C ASN A 79 5.94 -10.51 2.91
N LEU A 80 5.36 -10.19 1.75
CA LEU A 80 6.05 -9.49 0.67
C LEU A 80 6.39 -8.04 1.04
N THR A 81 5.56 -7.40 1.87
CA THR A 81 5.65 -5.97 2.17
C THR A 81 6.55 -5.66 3.37
N VAL A 82 6.63 -6.56 4.36
CA VAL A 82 7.48 -6.42 5.55
C VAL A 82 8.93 -6.00 5.22
N PRO A 83 9.68 -6.69 4.34
CA PRO A 83 11.06 -6.32 4.05
C PRO A 83 11.19 -4.95 3.36
N VAL A 84 10.15 -4.47 2.67
CA VAL A 84 10.13 -3.14 2.06
C VAL A 84 10.09 -2.08 3.16
N TYR A 85 9.22 -2.21 4.15
CA TYR A 85 9.18 -1.29 5.30
C TYR A 85 10.46 -1.37 6.13
N ASP A 86 10.98 -2.58 6.34
CA ASP A 86 12.22 -2.77 7.10
C ASP A 86 13.39 -1.99 6.47
N LYS A 87 13.51 -2.02 5.14
CA LYS A 87 14.54 -1.28 4.41
C LYS A 87 14.41 0.24 4.53
N HIS A 88 13.19 0.77 4.63
CA HIS A 88 12.92 2.20 4.44
C HIS A 88 12.68 2.98 5.73
N PHE A 89 12.36 2.31 6.83
CA PHE A 89 12.06 2.96 8.11
C PHE A 89 12.93 2.40 9.22
N THR A 90 13.30 3.26 10.16
CA THR A 90 13.85 2.84 11.45
C THR A 90 12.75 2.21 12.31
N HIS A 91 13.16 1.44 13.33
CA HIS A 91 12.19 0.83 14.24
C HIS A 91 11.36 1.89 14.99
N GLN A 92 11.98 3.03 15.36
CA GLN A 92 11.27 4.11 16.05
C GLN A 92 10.20 4.74 15.15
N GLU A 93 10.51 5.01 13.87
CA GLU A 93 9.53 5.55 12.93
C GLU A 93 8.36 4.60 12.71
N ILE A 94 8.58 3.29 12.68
CA ILE A 94 7.50 2.30 12.62
C ILE A 94 6.58 2.43 13.85
N LYS A 95 7.14 2.56 15.05
CA LYS A 95 6.35 2.75 16.28
C LYS A 95 5.57 4.07 16.25
N ASP A 96 6.18 5.13 15.77
CA ASP A 96 5.54 6.44 15.66
C ASP A 96 4.36 6.40 14.66
N LEU A 97 4.52 5.68 13.54
CA LEU A 97 3.44 5.44 12.58
C LEU A 97 2.28 4.64 13.21
N ILE A 98 2.59 3.58 13.96
CA ILE A 98 1.56 2.79 14.68
C ILE A 98 0.81 3.70 15.67
N ALA A 99 1.54 4.52 16.44
CA ALA A 99 0.95 5.43 17.40
C ALA A 99 0.00 6.44 16.71
N LEU A 100 0.45 7.05 15.61
CA LEU A 100 -0.35 7.98 14.81
C LEU A 100 -1.66 7.32 14.32
N TYR A 101 -1.56 6.17 13.65
CA TYR A 101 -2.73 5.49 13.07
C TYR A 101 -3.63 4.83 14.11
N SER A 102 -3.16 4.68 15.35
CA SER A 102 -3.97 4.19 16.47
C SER A 102 -4.86 5.27 17.11
N THR A 103 -4.56 6.55 16.88
CA THR A 103 -5.38 7.67 17.38
C THR A 103 -6.78 7.70 16.73
N PRO A 104 -7.80 8.29 17.38
CA PRO A 104 -9.11 8.48 16.75
C PRO A 104 -9.06 9.26 15.43
N LEU A 105 -8.19 10.28 15.35
CA LEU A 105 -8.00 11.04 14.13
C LEU A 105 -7.29 10.23 13.04
N GLY A 106 -6.24 9.46 13.40
CA GLY A 106 -5.53 8.58 12.47
C GLY A 106 -6.43 7.50 11.88
N LYS A 107 -7.26 6.85 12.71
CA LYS A 107 -8.28 5.90 12.23
C LYS A 107 -9.30 6.54 11.30
N LYS A 108 -9.82 7.72 11.68
CA LYS A 108 -10.73 8.49 10.83
C LYS A 108 -10.07 8.86 9.49
N LEU A 109 -8.79 9.21 9.49
CA LEU A 109 -8.04 9.50 8.27
C LEU A 109 -7.95 8.28 7.36
N LEU A 110 -7.63 7.10 7.90
CA LEU A 110 -7.60 5.84 7.14
C LEU A 110 -8.97 5.52 6.51
N GLU A 111 -10.06 5.74 7.26
CA GLU A 111 -11.42 5.49 6.77
C GLU A 111 -11.89 6.50 5.72
N LYS A 112 -11.52 7.77 5.87
CA LYS A 112 -12.02 8.86 5.02
C LYS A 112 -11.17 9.12 3.78
N THR A 113 -9.88 8.81 3.80
CA THR A 113 -8.98 9.06 2.66
C THR A 113 -9.48 8.43 1.36
N PRO A 114 -9.90 7.14 1.31
CA PRO A 114 -10.41 6.54 0.08
C PRO A 114 -11.66 7.25 -0.46
N LEU A 115 -12.58 7.65 0.43
CA LEU A 115 -13.81 8.38 0.07
C LEU A 115 -13.49 9.77 -0.49
N ILE A 116 -12.60 10.50 0.18
CA ILE A 116 -12.14 11.82 -0.27
C ILE A 116 -11.47 11.70 -1.64
N MET A 117 -10.62 10.69 -1.86
CA MET A 117 -10.01 10.45 -3.17
C MET A 117 -11.06 10.16 -4.24
N GLN A 118 -12.05 9.30 -3.94
CA GLN A 118 -13.13 8.99 -4.87
C GLN A 118 -13.94 10.23 -5.26
N GLU A 119 -14.37 11.02 -4.28
CA GLU A 119 -15.10 12.27 -4.52
C GLU A 119 -14.26 13.29 -5.31
N SER A 120 -12.97 13.40 -4.99
CA SER A 120 -12.02 14.27 -5.69
C SER A 120 -11.86 13.88 -7.15
N MET A 121 -11.80 12.57 -7.45
CA MET A 121 -11.73 12.07 -8.83
C MET A 121 -12.99 12.46 -9.63
N VAL A 122 -14.19 12.32 -9.03
CA VAL A 122 -15.44 12.73 -9.69
C VAL A 122 -15.43 14.23 -10.00
N LYS A 123 -14.99 15.06 -9.04
CA LYS A 123 -14.86 16.51 -9.25
C LYS A 123 -13.84 16.84 -10.35
N GLY A 124 -12.71 16.15 -10.37
CA GLY A 124 -11.70 16.30 -11.42
C GLY A 124 -12.24 15.96 -12.81
N GLN A 125 -13.03 14.88 -12.93
CA GLN A 125 -13.67 14.50 -14.19
C GLN A 125 -14.67 15.55 -14.67
N GLN A 126 -15.53 16.05 -13.78
CA GLN A 126 -16.49 17.12 -14.10
C GLN A 126 -15.77 18.37 -14.61
N TYR A 127 -14.76 18.84 -13.88
CA TYR A 127 -13.98 19.99 -14.28
C TYR A 127 -13.26 19.77 -15.62
N GLY A 128 -12.71 18.57 -15.84
CA GLY A 128 -12.09 18.20 -17.12
C GLY A 128 -13.05 18.29 -18.31
N GLN A 129 -14.31 17.85 -18.13
CA GLN A 129 -15.35 17.98 -19.16
C GLN A 129 -15.69 19.45 -19.45
N GLU A 130 -15.82 20.28 -18.41
CA GLU A 130 -16.06 21.71 -18.57
C GLU A 130 -14.91 22.41 -19.33
N VAL A 131 -13.67 22.09 -18.98
CA VAL A 131 -12.48 22.60 -19.67
C VAL A 131 -12.50 22.17 -21.14
N ALA A 132 -12.77 20.89 -21.41
CA ALA A 132 -12.83 20.36 -22.76
C ALA A 132 -13.89 21.10 -23.61
N MET A 133 -15.08 21.32 -23.07
CA MET A 133 -16.14 22.09 -23.76
C MET A 133 -15.68 23.52 -24.07
N ARG A 134 -15.08 24.22 -23.11
CA ARG A 134 -14.57 25.59 -23.32
C ARG A 134 -13.48 25.63 -24.41
N VAL A 135 -12.57 24.66 -24.41
CA VAL A 135 -11.50 24.58 -25.41
C VAL A 135 -12.06 24.30 -26.79
N ILE A 136 -13.00 23.35 -26.92
CA ILE A 136 -13.66 23.02 -28.18
C ILE A 136 -14.38 24.25 -28.74
N GLN A 137 -15.18 24.96 -27.93
CA GLN A 137 -15.88 26.18 -28.33
C GLN A 137 -14.92 27.27 -28.81
N ARG A 138 -13.82 27.50 -28.10
CA ARG A 138 -12.80 28.47 -28.51
C ARG A 138 -12.15 28.08 -29.85
N MET A 139 -11.74 26.83 -29.99
CA MET A 139 -11.10 26.35 -31.22
C MET A 139 -12.06 26.39 -32.43
N GLN A 140 -13.35 26.14 -32.20
CA GLN A 140 -14.41 26.33 -33.19
C GLN A 140 -14.55 27.80 -33.61
N ALA A 141 -14.58 28.73 -32.66
CA ALA A 141 -14.62 30.17 -32.95
C ALA A 141 -13.38 30.67 -33.69
N GLU A 142 -12.22 30.06 -33.45
CA GLU A 142 -10.96 30.35 -34.17
C GLU A 142 -10.85 29.64 -35.53
N GLY A 143 -11.84 28.83 -35.93
CA GLY A 143 -11.82 28.05 -37.17
C GLY A 143 -10.81 26.90 -37.18
N LYS A 144 -10.22 26.55 -36.02
CA LYS A 144 -9.24 25.47 -35.86
C LYS A 144 -9.88 24.10 -35.65
N LEU A 145 -11.17 24.07 -35.33
CA LEU A 145 -11.99 22.86 -35.27
C LEU A 145 -13.29 23.10 -36.06
N PRO A 146 -13.80 22.11 -36.81
CA PRO A 146 -15.07 22.25 -37.50
C PRO A 146 -16.23 22.39 -36.50
N ASN A 147 -17.19 23.24 -36.85
CA ASN A 147 -18.52 23.21 -36.24
C ASN A 147 -19.23 21.96 -36.76
N LYS A 148 -19.63 21.07 -35.86
CA LYS A 148 -20.59 20.01 -36.20
C LYS A 148 -21.98 20.60 -36.32
#